data_AF-A0AAU9RIF6-F1
#
_entry.id   AF-A0AAU9RIF6-F1
#
_cell.length_a   1.000
_cell.length_b   1.000
_cell.length_c   1.000
_cell.angle_alpha   90.00
_cell.angle_beta   90.00
_cell.angle_gamma   90.00
#
_symmetry.space_group_name_H-M   'P 1'
#
loop_
_entity.id
_entity.type
_entity.pdbx_description
1 polymer ?
#
loop_
_entity_poly.entity_id
_entity_poly.type
_entity_poly.pdbx_seq_one_letter_code
_entity_poly.pdbx_strand_id
1 'polypeptide(L)'
;MKMVSVPLWDVGPWAMGLCGQVVLLNKGPGLDRSKGTSGALMNLALLTIMDERDCQESVREWLQRSDADHRDKLLACGALIVAELRMQVLRETEFTCSAGIAHNKMLAKLASSMNKPAQQTLVPSASVKGLLEYLPIKKMKQLGGKLGTSLQDDLGVNTVGDLLQFSEEKLQERYGINTGTWLWNIARGISGEEVEGRLLPKSHGSAKTFPGVQALKTIASWRLGINAICGLLDNVVLSIN
;
A
#
# COMPACT_ATOMS: atom_id res chain seq x y z
N MET A 1 -4.39 -9.07 8.61
CA MET A 1 -4.60 -7.70 8.10
C MET A 1 -5.19 -7.83 6.71
N LYS A 2 -6.52 -7.72 6.56
CA LYS A 2 -7.16 -7.77 5.23
C LYS A 2 -6.96 -6.41 4.58
N MET A 3 -6.24 -6.36 3.46
CA MET A 3 -6.31 -5.21 2.55
C MET A 3 -7.71 -5.22 1.96
N VAL A 4 -8.50 -4.20 2.28
CA VAL A 4 -9.67 -3.87 1.47
C VAL A 4 -9.22 -2.69 0.62
N SER A 5 -8.90 -2.95 -0.66
CA SER A 5 -9.02 -1.88 -1.65
C SER A 5 -10.51 -1.61 -1.76
N VAL A 6 -10.97 -0.52 -1.14
CA VAL A 6 -12.30 0.01 -1.46
C VAL A 6 -12.12 0.65 -2.82
N PRO A 7 -12.80 0.14 -3.84
CA PRO A 7 -12.63 0.67 -5.16
C PRO A 7 -13.40 1.97 -5.36
N LEU A 8 -12.83 2.87 -6.14
CA LEU A 8 -13.42 4.17 -6.47
C LEU A 8 -14.75 4.08 -7.26
N TRP A 9 -15.21 2.89 -7.67
CA TRP A 9 -16.48 2.73 -8.40
C TRP A 9 -17.71 2.59 -7.50
N ASP A 10 -17.54 2.30 -6.20
CA ASP A 10 -18.67 2.25 -5.25
C ASP A 10 -19.18 3.66 -4.87
N VAL A 11 -18.50 4.73 -5.33
CA VAL A 11 -18.85 6.15 -5.10
C VAL A 11 -19.34 6.89 -6.35
N GLY A 12 -19.76 6.14 -7.37
CA GLY A 12 -20.50 6.66 -8.51
C GLY A 12 -19.64 7.10 -9.72
N PRO A 13 -20.27 7.27 -10.90
CA PRO A 13 -19.58 7.33 -12.20
C PRO A 13 -18.60 8.50 -12.40
N TRP A 14 -18.66 9.53 -11.56
CA TRP A 14 -17.88 10.77 -11.69
C TRP A 14 -16.45 10.65 -11.15
N ALA A 15 -16.16 9.65 -10.32
CA ALA A 15 -14.84 9.44 -9.71
C ALA A 15 -13.79 8.87 -10.68
N MET A 16 -14.20 8.36 -11.85
CA MET A 16 -13.30 7.72 -12.82
C MET A 16 -12.33 8.67 -13.53
N GLY A 17 -12.52 10.00 -13.42
CA GLY A 17 -11.72 10.99 -14.15
C GLY A 17 -10.68 11.76 -13.32
N LEU A 18 -10.68 11.64 -11.98
CA LEU A 18 -9.91 12.53 -11.11
C LEU A 18 -8.91 11.74 -10.26
N CYS A 19 -7.66 11.73 -10.74
CA CYS A 19 -6.46 11.30 -10.01
C CYS A 19 -6.40 9.79 -9.70
N GLY A 20 -5.76 9.06 -10.62
CA GLY A 20 -5.88 7.61 -10.69
C GLY A 20 -5.27 6.77 -9.58
N GLN A 21 -4.71 7.26 -8.47
CA GLN A 21 -3.91 6.39 -7.58
C GLN A 21 -4.13 6.64 -6.07
N VAL A 22 -5.31 6.24 -5.56
CA VAL A 22 -5.64 6.24 -4.13
C VAL A 22 -5.54 4.83 -3.56
N VAL A 23 -4.82 4.67 -2.44
CA VAL A 23 -4.81 3.40 -1.68
C VAL A 23 -5.41 3.61 -0.30
N LEU A 24 -6.56 2.96 -0.07
CA LEU A 24 -7.22 2.90 1.23
C LEU A 24 -6.79 1.62 1.98
N LEU A 25 -6.45 1.76 3.26
CA LEU A 25 -6.17 0.63 4.14
C LEU A 25 -7.14 0.65 5.33
N ASN A 26 -8.01 -0.35 5.39
CA ASN A 26 -8.93 -0.56 6.52
C ASN A 26 -8.23 -1.25 7.72
N LYS A 27 -8.61 -0.87 8.95
CA LYS A 27 -8.29 -1.60 10.19
C LYS A 27 -9.56 -1.77 11.03
N GLY A 28 -9.82 -3.00 11.49
CA GLY A 28 -10.90 -3.28 12.44
C GLY A 28 -10.58 -2.85 13.89
N PRO A 29 -11.55 -2.89 14.80
CA PRO A 29 -11.41 -2.41 16.18
C PRO A 29 -10.46 -3.29 17.01
N GLY A 30 -9.73 -2.69 17.94
CA GLY A 30 -9.09 -3.41 19.05
C GLY A 30 -7.68 -3.98 18.82
N LEU A 31 -6.96 -3.59 17.76
CA LEU A 31 -5.57 -4.01 17.55
C LEU A 31 -4.60 -2.82 17.63
N ASP A 32 -4.41 -2.30 18.84
CA ASP A 32 -3.31 -1.38 19.13
C ASP A 32 -2.01 -2.17 19.37
N ARG A 33 -1.16 -2.16 18.35
CA ARG A 33 0.26 -2.40 18.54
C ARG A 33 1.01 -1.66 17.44
N SER A 34 1.10 -0.34 17.56
CA SER A 34 2.13 0.40 16.84
C SER A 34 3.47 0.17 17.55
N LYS A 35 4.41 -0.53 16.89
CA LYS A 35 5.83 -0.29 17.21
C LYS A 35 6.15 1.04 16.55
N GLY A 36 6.22 2.10 17.36
CA GLY A 36 6.61 3.42 16.91
C GLY A 36 7.93 3.33 16.15
N THR A 37 7.94 3.82 14.92
CA THR A 37 9.19 4.33 14.37
C THR A 37 9.43 5.66 15.04
N SER A 38 10.48 5.67 15.87
CA SER A 38 11.01 6.84 16.57
C SER A 38 11.33 7.97 15.59
N GLY A 39 11.40 9.17 16.14
CA GLY A 39 11.34 10.46 15.45
C GLY A 39 12.39 10.71 14.36
N ALA A 40 12.15 11.81 13.66
CA ALA A 40 12.89 12.37 12.53
C ALA A 40 12.53 11.80 11.15
N LEU A 41 11.32 12.11 10.68
CA LEU A 41 11.14 12.44 9.26
C LEU A 41 10.78 13.93 9.18
N MET A 42 11.84 14.68 8.91
CA MET A 42 11.94 16.14 8.82
C MET A 42 10.97 16.73 7.79
N ASN A 43 10.55 17.96 8.08
CA ASN A 43 9.84 18.92 7.25
C ASN A 43 10.13 18.82 5.74
N LEU A 44 9.34 18.01 5.03
CA LEU A 44 9.24 18.08 3.58
C LEU A 44 7.80 17.78 3.13
N ALA A 45 6.90 18.72 3.43
CA ALA A 45 5.53 18.78 2.92
C ALA A 45 4.74 17.45 2.98
N LEU A 46 4.87 16.67 4.06
CA LEU A 46 3.89 15.64 4.39
C LEU A 46 2.69 16.34 5.03
N LEU A 47 1.67 16.65 4.24
CA LEU A 47 0.41 17.12 4.78
C LEU A 47 -0.25 15.96 5.54
N THR A 48 -0.13 15.99 6.87
CA THR A 48 -0.80 15.04 7.76
C THR A 48 -2.14 15.66 8.14
N ILE A 49 -3.21 15.19 7.51
CA ILE A 49 -4.54 15.78 7.65
C ILE A 49 -5.30 15.07 8.78
N MET A 50 -5.41 15.78 9.92
CA MET A 50 -6.05 15.28 11.14
C MET A 50 -7.56 15.57 11.24
N ASP A 51 -8.06 16.66 10.63
CA ASP A 51 -9.48 17.10 10.69
C ASP A 51 -9.96 17.70 9.33
N GLU A 52 -11.26 17.69 9.07
CA GLU A 52 -11.92 18.11 7.82
C GLU A 52 -11.77 19.62 7.55
N ARG A 53 -11.77 20.44 8.61
CA ARG A 53 -11.54 21.89 8.53
C ARG A 53 -10.08 22.22 8.21
N ASP A 54 -9.14 21.53 8.86
CA ASP A 54 -7.71 21.66 8.61
C ASP A 54 -7.33 21.15 7.20
N CYS A 55 -8.06 20.14 6.71
CA CYS A 55 -7.92 19.58 5.35
C CYS A 55 -8.20 20.64 4.28
N GLN A 56 -9.34 21.32 4.38
CA GLN A 56 -9.77 22.26 3.33
C GLN A 56 -8.85 23.47 3.25
N GLU A 57 -8.42 24.02 4.37
CA GLU A 57 -7.54 25.19 4.39
C GLU A 57 -6.12 24.84 3.94
N SER A 58 -5.53 23.77 4.48
CA SER A 58 -4.19 23.34 4.10
C SER A 58 -4.09 22.87 2.65
N VAL A 59 -5.12 22.19 2.13
CA VAL A 59 -5.17 21.80 0.71
C VAL A 59 -5.43 23.00 -0.19
N ARG A 60 -6.26 23.98 0.23
CA ARG A 60 -6.47 25.23 -0.53
C ARG A 60 -5.20 26.05 -0.64
N GLU A 61 -4.47 26.26 0.46
CA GLU A 61 -3.18 26.96 0.45
C GLU A 61 -2.20 26.28 -0.50
N TRP A 62 -2.14 24.94 -0.48
CA TRP A 62 -1.27 24.19 -1.36
C TRP A 62 -1.69 24.27 -2.84
N LEU A 63 -3.00 24.24 -3.13
CA LEU A 63 -3.54 24.43 -4.49
C LEU A 63 -3.26 25.82 -5.05
N GLN A 64 -3.21 26.84 -4.20
CA GLN A 64 -2.94 28.23 -4.57
C GLN A 64 -1.46 28.53 -4.84
N ARG A 65 -0.57 27.57 -4.56
CA ARG A 65 0.85 27.69 -4.89
C ARG A 65 1.05 27.83 -6.40
N SER A 66 1.66 28.94 -6.81
CA SER A 66 1.97 29.24 -8.21
C SER A 66 3.06 28.33 -8.79
N ASP A 67 3.88 27.71 -7.94
CA ASP A 67 4.99 26.83 -8.32
C ASP A 67 4.63 25.34 -8.41
N ALA A 68 3.39 24.95 -8.08
CA ALA A 68 2.97 23.55 -8.08
C ALA A 68 2.68 23.02 -9.50
N ASP A 69 3.30 21.87 -9.84
CA ASP A 69 3.05 21.15 -11.10
C ASP A 69 1.56 20.82 -11.27
N HIS A 70 1.09 20.76 -12.51
CA HIS A 70 -0.32 20.45 -12.81
C HIS A 70 -0.74 19.10 -12.20
N ARG A 71 0.13 18.09 -12.26
CA ARG A 71 -0.15 16.78 -11.67
C ARG A 71 -0.24 16.84 -10.15
N ASP A 72 0.64 17.62 -9.54
CA ASP A 72 0.65 17.85 -8.10
C ASP A 72 -0.69 18.48 -7.67
N LYS A 73 -1.21 19.47 -8.41
CA LYS A 73 -2.57 20.03 -8.19
C LYS A 73 -3.68 18.99 -8.27
N LEU A 74 -3.60 18.04 -9.22
CA LEU A 74 -4.55 16.93 -9.30
C LEU A 74 -4.49 16.02 -8.07
N LEU A 75 -3.29 15.77 -7.50
CA LEU A 75 -3.17 15.00 -6.26
C LEU A 75 -3.86 15.71 -5.08
N ALA A 76 -3.76 17.03 -5.00
CA ALA A 76 -4.45 17.81 -3.97
C ALA A 76 -5.97 17.70 -4.09
N CYS A 77 -6.52 17.74 -5.32
CA CYS A 77 -7.95 17.42 -5.53
C CYS A 77 -8.29 16.00 -5.06
N GLY A 78 -7.43 15.01 -5.38
CA GLY A 78 -7.57 13.65 -4.88
C GLY A 78 -7.57 13.56 -3.35
N ALA A 79 -6.77 14.38 -2.65
CA ALA A 79 -6.74 14.41 -1.20
C ALA A 79 -8.08 14.87 -0.59
N LEU A 80 -8.79 15.80 -1.22
CA LEU A 80 -10.14 16.23 -0.78
C LEU A 80 -11.15 15.09 -0.93
N ILE A 81 -11.15 14.41 -2.08
CA ILE A 81 -12.02 13.26 -2.35
C ILE A 81 -11.76 12.16 -1.32
N VAL A 82 -10.49 11.85 -1.05
CA VAL A 82 -10.10 10.83 -0.07
C VAL A 82 -10.53 11.20 1.35
N ALA A 83 -10.45 12.47 1.73
CA ALA A 83 -10.90 12.91 3.05
C ALA A 83 -12.41 12.64 3.24
N GLU A 84 -13.21 13.02 2.26
CA GLU A 84 -14.66 12.77 2.25
C GLU A 84 -14.97 11.27 2.33
N LEU A 85 -14.29 10.44 1.51
CA LEU A 85 -14.47 8.98 1.52
C LEU A 85 -14.17 8.36 2.88
N ARG A 86 -13.10 8.81 3.55
CA ARG A 86 -12.73 8.29 4.87
C ARG A 86 -13.79 8.63 5.92
N MET A 87 -14.40 9.81 5.82
CA MET A 87 -15.50 10.23 6.70
C MET A 87 -16.77 9.44 6.43
N GLN A 88 -17.11 9.16 5.16
CA GLN A 88 -18.22 8.29 4.81
C GLN A 88 -18.04 6.88 5.38
N VAL A 89 -16.87 6.28 5.21
CA VAL A 89 -16.53 4.98 5.80
C VAL A 89 -16.71 5.00 7.33
N LEU A 90 -16.24 6.04 8.00
CA LEU A 90 -16.41 6.18 9.45
C LEU A 90 -17.89 6.29 9.85
N ARG A 91 -18.68 7.10 9.14
CA ARG A 91 -20.12 7.30 9.43
C ARG A 91 -20.94 6.04 9.21
N GLU A 92 -20.66 5.28 8.15
CA GLU A 92 -21.44 4.10 7.77
C GLU A 92 -21.03 2.83 8.50
N THR A 93 -19.75 2.70 8.87
CA THR A 93 -19.19 1.44 9.37
C THR A 93 -18.60 1.53 10.77
N GLU A 94 -18.50 2.74 11.33
CA GLU A 94 -17.79 3.03 12.59
C GLU A 94 -16.29 2.65 12.56
N PHE A 95 -15.74 2.30 11.39
CA PHE A 95 -14.32 1.98 11.22
C PHE A 95 -13.54 3.18 10.70
N THR A 96 -12.35 3.37 11.26
CA THR A 96 -11.39 4.35 10.74
C THR A 96 -10.49 3.72 9.69
N CYS A 97 -10.15 4.49 8.66
CA CYS A 97 -9.18 4.09 7.64
C CYS A 97 -8.11 5.16 7.43
N SER A 98 -6.93 4.71 7.01
CA SER A 98 -5.82 5.57 6.61
C SER A 98 -5.61 5.47 5.10
N ALA A 99 -5.12 6.56 4.51
CA ALA A 99 -4.99 6.67 3.07
C ALA A 99 -3.64 7.25 2.63
N GLY A 100 -3.19 6.84 1.46
CA GLY A 100 -2.03 7.44 0.80
C GLY A 100 -2.41 7.91 -0.59
N ILE A 101 -1.96 9.11 -0.94
CA ILE A 101 -2.23 9.77 -2.22
C ILE A 101 -0.89 10.14 -2.85
N ALA A 102 -0.61 9.62 -4.06
CA ALA A 102 0.65 9.86 -4.77
C ALA A 102 0.47 9.64 -6.28
N HIS A 103 1.49 9.95 -7.08
CA HIS A 103 1.46 9.77 -8.54
C HIS A 103 1.52 8.32 -9.02
N ASN A 104 1.91 7.38 -8.16
CA ASN A 104 1.92 5.96 -8.50
C ASN A 104 1.54 5.05 -7.31
N LYS A 105 1.19 3.79 -7.61
CA LYS A 105 0.59 2.84 -6.65
C LYS A 105 1.56 2.48 -5.56
N MET A 106 2.84 2.38 -5.92
CA MET A 106 3.92 2.06 -5.01
C MET A 106 4.04 3.16 -3.95
N LEU A 107 4.12 4.43 -4.38
CA LEU A 107 4.21 5.58 -3.48
C LEU A 107 2.93 5.74 -2.65
N ALA A 108 1.74 5.59 -3.24
CA ALA A 108 0.48 5.69 -2.53
C ALA A 108 0.36 4.59 -1.45
N LYS A 109 0.80 3.36 -1.77
CA LYS A 109 0.82 2.25 -0.81
C LYS A 109 1.82 2.48 0.32
N LEU A 110 2.97 3.10 0.03
CA LEU A 110 3.95 3.49 1.03
C LEU A 110 3.36 4.56 1.97
N ALA A 111 2.87 5.66 1.39
CA ALA A 111 2.27 6.79 2.09
C ALA A 111 1.13 6.37 3.04
N SER A 112 0.24 5.48 2.59
CA SER A 112 -0.89 4.98 3.39
C SER A 112 -0.49 4.28 4.71
N SER A 113 0.78 3.91 4.85
CA SER A 113 1.32 3.25 6.05
C SER A 113 2.12 4.17 6.97
N MET A 114 2.48 5.38 6.54
CA MET A 114 3.39 6.26 7.26
C MET A 114 2.72 6.87 8.50
N ASN A 115 1.55 7.48 8.34
CA ASN A 115 0.90 8.27 9.39
C ASN A 115 -0.30 7.55 10.03
N LYS A 116 -0.22 6.24 10.24
CA LYS A 116 -1.29 5.52 10.95
C LYS A 116 -1.29 5.88 12.45
N PRO A 117 -2.46 5.89 13.12
CA PRO A 117 -3.80 5.53 12.63
C PRO A 117 -4.63 6.73 12.14
N ALA A 118 -5.68 6.47 11.35
CA ALA A 118 -6.72 7.44 10.96
C ALA A 118 -6.21 8.77 10.38
N GLN A 119 -5.08 8.77 9.66
CA GLN A 119 -4.62 9.91 8.85
C GLN A 119 -4.60 9.57 7.36
N GLN A 120 -4.48 10.61 6.53
CA GLN A 120 -4.06 10.49 5.15
C GLN A 120 -2.73 11.18 4.90
N THR A 121 -2.02 10.74 3.88
CA THR A 121 -0.69 11.25 3.51
C THR A 121 -0.62 11.51 2.02
N LEU A 122 -0.35 12.76 1.65
CA LEU A 122 -0.09 13.19 0.29
C LEU A 122 1.43 13.16 0.02
N VAL A 123 1.85 12.64 -1.13
CA VAL A 123 3.27 12.65 -1.55
C VAL A 123 3.40 13.43 -2.87
N PRO A 124 3.77 14.73 -2.80
CA PRO A 124 4.11 15.54 -3.96
C PRO A 124 5.35 15.01 -4.69
N SER A 125 5.47 15.32 -5.99
CA SER A 125 6.61 14.90 -6.81
C SER A 125 7.96 15.33 -6.22
N ALA A 126 8.03 16.56 -5.72
CA ALA A 126 9.24 17.14 -5.13
C ALA A 126 9.70 16.39 -3.86
N SER A 127 8.77 15.79 -3.12
CA SER A 127 9.07 15.09 -1.87
C SER A 127 9.51 13.63 -2.09
N VAL A 128 9.32 13.05 -3.29
CA VAL A 128 9.60 11.64 -3.57
C VAL A 128 11.07 11.29 -3.32
N LYS A 129 11.99 12.13 -3.79
CA LYS A 129 13.43 11.86 -3.63
C LYS A 129 13.81 11.78 -2.15
N GLY A 130 13.46 12.81 -1.36
CA GLY A 130 13.76 12.83 0.07
C GLY A 130 13.05 11.73 0.87
N LEU A 131 11.85 11.33 0.43
CA LEU A 131 11.13 10.21 1.04
C LEU A 131 11.85 8.87 0.84
N LEU A 132 12.34 8.60 -0.37
CA LEU A 132 12.97 7.33 -0.71
C LEU A 132 14.42 7.24 -0.21
N GLU A 133 15.13 8.36 -0.14
CA GLU A 133 16.54 8.41 0.26
C GLU A 133 16.82 7.65 1.56
N TYR A 134 15.99 7.86 2.59
CA TYR A 134 16.18 7.25 3.91
C TYR A 134 15.27 6.04 4.17
N LEU A 135 14.48 5.60 3.18
CA LEU A 135 13.52 4.53 3.39
C LEU A 135 14.24 3.17 3.43
N PRO A 136 14.12 2.37 4.50
CA PRO A 136 14.72 1.04 4.54
C PRO A 136 14.19 0.15 3.41
N ILE A 137 15.08 -0.54 2.70
CA ILE A 137 14.74 -1.33 1.50
C ILE A 137 13.64 -2.36 1.77
N LYS A 138 13.67 -3.00 2.95
CA LYS A 138 12.68 -4.01 3.38
C LYS A 138 11.28 -3.47 3.65
N LYS A 139 11.11 -2.15 3.79
CA LYS A 139 9.77 -1.53 3.92
C LYS A 139 9.07 -1.37 2.58
N MET A 140 9.78 -1.47 1.47
CA MET A 140 9.20 -1.40 0.14
C MET A 140 8.38 -2.64 -0.18
N LYS A 141 7.29 -2.44 -0.92
CA LYS A 141 6.46 -3.54 -1.45
C LYS A 141 7.36 -4.47 -2.28
N GLN A 142 7.15 -5.79 -2.17
CA GLN A 142 7.93 -6.84 -2.82
C GLN A 142 9.40 -7.00 -2.35
N LEU A 143 9.92 -6.09 -1.51
CA LEU A 143 11.30 -6.14 -1.01
C LEU A 143 11.41 -6.56 0.47
N GLY A 144 10.32 -6.91 1.14
CA GLY A 144 10.37 -7.45 2.50
C GLY A 144 10.85 -8.91 2.60
N GLY A 145 11.00 -9.60 1.46
CA GLY A 145 11.36 -11.02 1.39
C GLY A 145 12.82 -11.29 1.00
N LYS A 146 13.04 -12.44 0.35
CA LYS A 146 14.37 -12.89 -0.08
C LYS A 146 15.11 -11.86 -0.94
N LEU A 147 14.41 -11.18 -1.85
CA LEU A 147 15.02 -10.19 -2.74
C LEU A 147 15.62 -9.01 -1.97
N GLY A 148 14.91 -8.45 -0.99
CA GLY A 148 15.45 -7.35 -0.19
C GLY A 148 16.56 -7.78 0.77
N THR A 149 16.55 -9.03 1.25
CA THR A 149 17.70 -9.59 1.99
C THR A 149 18.91 -9.74 1.08
N SER A 150 18.74 -10.25 -0.15
CA SER A 150 19.84 -10.34 -1.12
C SER A 150 20.40 -8.96 -1.49
N LEU A 151 19.56 -7.92 -1.64
CA LEU A 151 20.05 -6.54 -1.86
C LEU A 151 20.95 -6.06 -0.71
N GLN A 152 20.59 -6.39 0.53
CA GLN A 152 21.39 -6.05 1.71
C GLN A 152 22.70 -6.82 1.75
N ASP A 153 22.64 -8.14 1.58
CA ASP A 153 23.79 -9.03 1.77
C ASP A 153 24.78 -8.94 0.59
N ASP A 154 24.27 -8.86 -0.64
CA ASP A 154 25.06 -8.98 -1.86
C ASP A 154 25.57 -7.64 -2.41
N LEU A 155 24.86 -6.55 -2.12
CA LEU A 155 25.15 -5.19 -2.62
C LEU A 155 25.30 -4.15 -1.51
N GLY A 156 25.08 -4.49 -0.24
CA GLY A 156 25.17 -3.54 0.87
C GLY A 156 24.06 -2.48 0.88
N VAL A 157 22.95 -2.70 0.16
CA VAL A 157 21.85 -1.75 0.00
C VAL A 157 20.93 -1.82 1.22
N ASN A 158 20.98 -0.81 2.09
CA ASN A 158 20.17 -0.75 3.30
C ASN A 158 18.91 0.11 3.13
N THR A 159 19.04 1.18 2.34
CA THR A 159 17.97 2.12 2.01
C THR A 159 17.62 2.06 0.53
N VAL A 160 16.46 2.59 0.15
CA VAL A 160 16.09 2.75 -1.26
C VAL A 160 17.01 3.76 -1.95
N GLY A 161 17.50 4.77 -1.23
CA GLY A 161 18.50 5.72 -1.73
C GLY A 161 19.80 5.05 -2.17
N ASP A 162 20.25 4.00 -1.48
CA ASP A 162 21.48 3.28 -1.82
C ASP A 162 21.43 2.66 -3.23
N LEU A 163 20.22 2.29 -3.71
CA LEU A 163 20.05 1.78 -5.08
C LEU A 163 20.42 2.80 -6.16
N LEU A 164 20.41 4.10 -5.86
CA LEU A 164 20.78 5.15 -6.82
C LEU A 164 22.26 5.10 -7.21
N GLN A 165 23.11 4.42 -6.42
CA GLN A 165 24.53 4.25 -6.69
C GLN A 165 24.82 3.21 -7.78
N PHE A 166 23.84 2.38 -8.14
CA PHE A 166 24.00 1.31 -9.10
C PHE A 166 23.41 1.68 -10.46
N SER A 167 24.13 1.32 -11.53
CA SER A 167 23.63 1.44 -12.90
C SER A 167 22.52 0.42 -13.17
N GLU A 168 21.68 0.70 -14.18
CA GLU A 168 20.62 -0.24 -14.56
C GLU A 168 21.22 -1.59 -14.99
N GLU A 169 22.28 -1.55 -15.81
CA GLU A 169 22.98 -2.73 -16.32
C GLU A 169 23.53 -3.58 -15.18
N LYS A 170 24.06 -2.95 -14.12
CA LYS A 170 24.58 -3.68 -12.97
C LYS A 170 23.50 -4.43 -12.22
N LEU A 171 22.32 -3.82 -12.08
CA LEU A 171 21.17 -4.44 -11.43
C LEU A 171 20.59 -5.56 -12.32
N GLN A 172 20.57 -5.37 -13.63
CA GLN A 172 20.13 -6.38 -14.59
C GLN A 172 21.06 -7.60 -14.64
N GLU A 173 22.38 -7.39 -14.60
CA GLU A 173 23.37 -8.47 -14.56
C GLU A 173 23.17 -9.38 -13.34
N ARG A 174 22.82 -8.79 -12.19
CA ARG A 174 22.71 -9.50 -10.91
C ARG A 174 21.33 -10.14 -10.69
N TYR A 175 20.25 -9.45 -11.04
CA TYR A 175 18.87 -9.86 -10.72
C TYR A 175 18.03 -10.24 -11.94
N GLY A 176 18.62 -10.19 -13.14
CA GLY A 176 17.95 -10.36 -14.42
C GLY A 176 17.35 -9.05 -14.94
N ILE A 177 17.11 -9.00 -16.26
CA ILE A 177 16.70 -7.79 -17.00
C ILE A 177 15.48 -7.12 -16.35
N ASN A 178 14.39 -7.88 -16.18
CA ASN A 178 13.13 -7.32 -15.68
C ASN A 178 13.24 -6.82 -14.23
N THR A 179 13.86 -7.61 -13.34
CA THR A 179 14.00 -7.25 -11.92
C THR A 179 14.97 -6.07 -11.76
N GLY A 180 16.06 -6.07 -12.52
CA GLY A 180 17.07 -5.01 -12.48
C GLY A 180 16.49 -3.66 -12.92
N THR A 181 15.81 -3.62 -14.07
CA THR A 181 15.09 -2.43 -14.53
C THR A 181 14.03 -1.98 -13.52
N TRP A 182 13.29 -2.92 -12.92
CA TRP A 182 12.30 -2.59 -11.90
C TRP A 182 12.95 -1.96 -10.65
N LEU A 183 14.03 -2.54 -10.12
CA LEU A 183 14.76 -2.00 -8.97
C LEU A 183 15.30 -0.59 -9.25
N TRP A 184 15.86 -0.40 -10.45
CA TRP A 184 16.39 0.90 -10.89
C TRP A 184 15.31 1.98 -10.95
N ASN A 185 14.12 1.64 -11.45
CA ASN A 185 12.97 2.54 -11.50
C ASN A 185 12.40 2.84 -10.10
N ILE A 186 12.28 1.83 -9.26
CA ILE A 186 11.79 1.96 -7.88
C ILE A 186 12.64 2.95 -7.07
N ALA A 187 13.96 2.91 -7.21
CA ALA A 187 14.88 3.84 -6.54
C ALA A 187 14.61 5.31 -6.91
N ARG A 188 14.07 5.55 -8.11
CA ARG A 188 13.72 6.88 -8.64
C ARG A 188 12.25 7.23 -8.42
N GLY A 189 11.52 6.39 -7.69
CA GLY A 189 10.09 6.58 -7.45
C GLY A 189 9.22 6.36 -8.67
N ILE A 190 9.73 5.69 -9.71
CA ILE A 190 9.01 5.42 -10.95
C ILE A 190 8.33 4.06 -10.86
N SER A 191 7.04 4.01 -11.19
CA SER A 191 6.25 2.78 -11.30
C SER A 191 5.17 2.99 -12.34
N GLY A 192 5.16 2.16 -13.39
CA GLY A 192 4.27 2.28 -14.55
C GLY A 192 3.00 1.43 -14.49
N GLU A 193 2.65 0.86 -13.34
CA GLU A 193 1.45 0.03 -13.22
C GLU A 193 0.19 0.89 -13.21
N GLU A 194 -0.62 0.81 -14.27
CA GLU A 194 -1.94 1.45 -14.35
C GLU A 194 -2.91 0.85 -13.34
N VAL A 195 -3.83 1.66 -12.79
CA VAL A 195 -4.85 1.14 -11.88
C VAL A 195 -5.84 0.26 -12.63
N GLU A 196 -5.76 -1.03 -12.33
CA GLU A 196 -6.70 -2.03 -12.82
C GLU A 196 -7.91 -2.13 -11.88
N GLY A 197 -9.07 -2.37 -12.47
CA GLY A 197 -10.28 -2.73 -11.72
C GLY A 197 -10.08 -4.01 -10.89
N ARG A 198 -10.98 -4.24 -9.94
CA ARG A 198 -10.93 -5.44 -9.12
C ARG A 198 -11.25 -6.62 -10.02
N LEU A 199 -10.25 -7.47 -10.23
CA LEU A 199 -10.46 -8.75 -10.88
C LEU A 199 -11.24 -9.67 -9.93
N LEU A 200 -12.17 -10.43 -10.48
CA LEU A 200 -12.81 -11.52 -9.75
C LEU A 200 -11.74 -12.52 -9.28
N PRO A 201 -11.83 -13.04 -8.04
CA PRO A 201 -10.91 -14.05 -7.56
C PRO A 201 -10.84 -15.24 -8.54
N LYS A 202 -9.64 -15.53 -9.06
CA LYS A 202 -9.44 -16.63 -10.01
C LYS A 202 -9.30 -18.00 -9.33
N SER A 203 -8.99 -18.00 -8.03
CA SER A 203 -8.84 -19.22 -7.25
C SER A 203 -9.18 -18.98 -5.77
N HIS A 204 -9.68 -20.04 -5.13
CA HIS A 204 -9.96 -20.07 -3.70
C HIS A 204 -9.13 -21.20 -3.08
N GLY A 205 -8.24 -20.85 -2.15
CA GLY A 205 -7.43 -21.81 -1.41
C GLY A 205 -7.89 -21.89 0.04
N SER A 206 -8.15 -23.10 0.53
CA SER A 206 -8.34 -23.38 1.95
C SER A 206 -7.24 -24.33 2.41
N ALA A 207 -6.48 -23.91 3.42
CA ALA A 207 -5.39 -24.70 3.98
C ALA A 207 -5.51 -24.75 5.50
N LYS A 208 -5.23 -25.92 6.07
CA LYS A 208 -5.06 -26.11 7.52
C LYS A 208 -3.65 -26.61 7.78
N THR A 209 -2.94 -25.93 8.69
CA THR A 209 -1.65 -26.38 9.19
C THR A 209 -1.88 -27.29 10.39
N PHE A 210 -1.40 -28.52 10.31
CA PHE A 210 -1.52 -29.48 11.39
C PHE A 210 -0.36 -29.33 12.39
N PRO A 211 -0.60 -29.50 13.70
CA PRO A 211 0.44 -29.31 14.72
C PRO A 211 1.48 -30.44 14.71
N GLY A 212 2.65 -30.17 14.13
CA GLY A 212 3.84 -31.02 14.25
C GLY A 212 3.83 -32.32 13.43
N VAL A 213 4.95 -33.06 13.51
CA VAL A 213 5.26 -34.29 12.74
C VAL A 213 4.32 -35.48 13.03
N GLN A 214 3.33 -35.32 13.91
CA GLN A 214 2.51 -36.41 14.44
C GLN A 214 0.99 -36.16 14.41
N ALA A 215 0.51 -35.12 13.73
CA ALA A 215 -0.89 -34.71 13.82
C ALA A 215 -1.91 -35.59 13.08
N LEU A 216 -1.47 -36.48 12.18
CA LEU A 216 -2.38 -37.30 11.36
C LEU A 216 -1.95 -38.76 11.36
N LYS A 217 -2.18 -39.45 12.48
CA LYS A 217 -1.81 -40.87 12.64
C LYS A 217 -2.90 -41.84 12.21
N THR A 218 -4.14 -41.37 12.05
CA THR A 218 -5.29 -42.25 11.80
C THR A 218 -6.13 -41.77 10.61
N ILE A 219 -6.75 -42.70 9.89
CA ILE A 219 -7.67 -42.40 8.78
C ILE A 219 -8.84 -41.54 9.25
N ALA A 220 -9.31 -41.71 10.49
CA ALA A 220 -10.36 -40.88 11.07
C ALA A 220 -9.93 -39.40 11.22
N SER A 221 -8.69 -39.15 11.68
CA SER A 221 -8.14 -37.78 11.78
C SER A 221 -7.99 -37.12 10.40
N TRP A 222 -7.62 -37.89 9.38
CA TRP A 222 -7.59 -37.44 7.99
C TRP A 222 -8.97 -37.06 7.46
N ARG A 223 -9.98 -37.92 7.65
CA ARG A 223 -11.36 -37.66 7.20
C ARG A 223 -11.96 -36.42 7.84
N LEU A 224 -11.73 -36.21 9.15
CA LEU A 224 -12.15 -34.99 9.84
C LEU A 224 -11.48 -33.74 9.27
N GLY A 225 -10.17 -33.81 9.00
CA GLY A 225 -9.42 -32.72 8.39
C GLY A 225 -9.94 -32.35 7.01
N ILE A 226 -10.16 -33.34 6.14
CA ILE A 226 -10.69 -33.15 4.78
C ILE A 226 -12.11 -32.60 4.82
N ASN A 227 -13.01 -33.20 5.60
CA ASN A 227 -14.41 -32.74 5.68
C ASN A 227 -14.50 -31.29 6.18
N ALA A 228 -13.63 -30.89 7.11
CA ALA A 228 -13.57 -29.52 7.58
C ALA A 228 -13.05 -28.53 6.52
N ILE A 229 -12.22 -28.98 5.58
CA ILE A 229 -11.77 -28.16 4.44
C ILE A 229 -12.87 -28.10 3.38
N CYS A 230 -13.52 -29.23 3.07
CA CYS A 230 -14.63 -29.31 2.11
C CYS A 230 -15.81 -28.42 2.53
N GLY A 231 -16.25 -28.50 3.78
CA GLY A 231 -17.34 -27.65 4.27
C GLY A 231 -17.02 -26.15 4.23
N LEU A 232 -15.75 -25.75 4.31
CA LEU A 232 -15.36 -24.35 4.12
C LEU A 232 -15.45 -23.91 2.66
N LEU A 233 -15.24 -24.82 1.71
CA LEU A 233 -15.37 -24.54 0.28
C LEU A 233 -16.85 -24.46 -0.12
N ASP A 234 -17.71 -25.35 0.40
CA ASP A 234 -19.15 -25.36 0.07
C ASP A 234 -19.85 -24.06 0.49
N ASN A 235 -19.52 -23.53 1.68
CA ASN A 235 -20.04 -22.24 2.15
C ASN A 235 -19.57 -21.04 1.31
N VAL A 236 -18.43 -21.16 0.61
CA VAL A 236 -17.88 -20.10 -0.23
C VAL A 236 -18.51 -20.13 -1.62
N VAL A 237 -18.74 -21.32 -2.19
CA VAL A 237 -19.42 -21.47 -3.49
C VAL A 237 -20.84 -20.87 -3.45
N LEU A 238 -21.55 -21.03 -2.34
CA LEU A 238 -22.89 -20.44 -2.15
C LEU A 238 -22.89 -18.91 -1.99
N SER A 239 -21.75 -18.28 -1.68
CA SER A 239 -21.63 -16.83 -1.52
C SER A 239 -21.20 -16.10 -2.80
N ILE A 240 -20.82 -16.83 -3.85
CA ILE A 240 -20.31 -16.28 -5.12
C ILE A 240 -21.40 -16.30 -6.22
N ASN A 241 -22.47 -17.07 -6.04
CA ASN A 241 -23.70 -17.02 -6.85
C ASN A 241 -24.74 -16.11 -6.21
#